data_AF-A0A832QAT8-F1
#
_entry.id   AF-A0A832QAT8-F1
#
_cell.length_a   1.000
_cell.length_b   1.000
_cell.length_c   1.000
_cell.angle_alpha   90.00
_cell.angle_beta   90.00
_cell.angle_gamma   90.00
#
_symmetry.space_group_name_H-M   'P 1'
#
loop_
_entity.id
_entity.type
_entity.pdbx_description
1 polymer ?
#
loop_
_entity_poly.entity_id
_entity_poly.type
_entity_poly.pdbx_seq_one_letter_code
_entity_poly.pdbx_strand_id
1 'polypeptide(L)'
;RASMQRQNQAAQDYGYSFLKTSQAVHQFVDAGYLVRVPATPVIELHNVSYPFARPAVKLFLERLATQYFAACGEKLTVTSLTRPIDKQPANASEASVHPTGMALDLRIPRVGKCRSWLESTLLSLEKTGVLDVTRERYPPHYHVALFTKPYEAYVASMTGESSEYMVRRGDSLYTIARRTGLSIPQLKAANGLRGDLIHTGQVLKIPGSQELEQIASAPQPAAEPTVPTLVAVHYDEAPELVPASNAPEPIEHQVRRGETLWRIARLYGTSVSHLQEENELRDNLLQVGQVLRVSILTASNP
;
A
#
# COMPACT_ATOMS: atom_id res chain seq x y z
N ARG A 1 11.28 7.49 10.09
CA ARG A 1 12.22 7.20 8.97
C ARG A 1 11.68 6.08 8.08
N ALA A 2 11.29 4.93 8.64
CA ALA A 2 10.72 3.81 7.87
C ALA A 2 9.44 4.17 7.08
N SER A 3 8.49 4.92 7.68
CA SER A 3 7.28 5.39 6.98
C SER A 3 7.63 6.28 5.76
N MET A 4 8.43 7.33 5.93
CA MET A 4 8.90 8.16 4.80
C MET A 4 9.59 7.37 3.68
N GLN A 5 10.40 6.37 4.02
CA GLN A 5 11.03 5.49 3.02
C GLN A 5 10.00 4.63 2.27
N ARG A 6 9.02 4.07 2.97
CA ARG A 6 7.90 3.34 2.37
C ARG A 6 7.10 4.22 1.41
N GLN A 7 6.80 5.45 1.81
CA GLN A 7 6.10 6.42 0.98
C GLN A 7 6.91 6.72 -0.29
N ASN A 8 8.21 6.95 -0.14
CA ASN A 8 9.11 7.21 -1.26
C ASN A 8 9.16 6.01 -2.23
N GLN A 9 9.31 4.79 -1.69
CA GLN A 9 9.30 3.57 -2.49
C GLN A 9 7.98 3.41 -3.26
N ALA A 10 6.84 3.66 -2.62
CA ALA A 10 5.54 3.61 -3.29
C ALA A 10 5.46 4.62 -4.45
N ALA A 11 6.00 5.83 -4.27
CA ALA A 11 6.08 6.81 -5.35
C ALA A 11 6.91 6.31 -6.54
N GLN A 12 8.06 5.67 -6.26
CA GLN A 12 8.92 5.07 -7.29
C GLN A 12 8.22 3.92 -8.00
N ASP A 13 7.56 3.01 -7.26
CA ASP A 13 6.79 1.88 -7.81
C ASP A 13 5.63 2.34 -8.70
N TYR A 14 5.07 3.53 -8.41
CA TYR A 14 4.04 4.14 -9.24
C TYR A 14 4.59 4.85 -10.48
N GLY A 15 5.91 5.01 -10.58
CA GLY A 15 6.57 5.74 -11.64
C GLY A 15 6.38 7.25 -11.52
N TYR A 16 6.20 7.78 -10.31
CA TYR A 16 5.99 9.20 -10.11
C TYR A 16 7.29 9.99 -10.21
N SER A 17 7.24 11.06 -11.01
CA SER A 17 8.32 12.04 -11.07
C SER A 17 8.32 12.91 -9.81
N PHE A 18 9.51 13.14 -9.26
CA PHE A 18 9.75 14.11 -8.19
C PHE A 18 10.03 15.46 -8.84
N LEU A 19 9.06 16.37 -8.76
CA LEU A 19 9.11 17.65 -9.47
C LEU A 19 10.20 18.54 -8.89
N LYS A 20 11.18 18.89 -9.72
CA LYS A 20 12.34 19.65 -9.29
C LYS A 20 12.05 21.14 -9.11
N THR A 21 11.23 21.70 -9.99
CA THR A 21 11.01 23.15 -10.09
C THR A 21 9.53 23.52 -10.06
N SER A 22 9.27 24.78 -9.73
CA SER A 22 7.93 25.37 -9.81
C SER A 22 7.34 25.28 -11.22
N GLN A 23 8.16 25.47 -12.26
CA GLN A 23 7.74 25.33 -13.66
C GLN A 23 7.31 23.89 -13.99
N ALA A 24 8.01 22.88 -13.46
CA ALA A 24 7.65 21.48 -13.66
C ALA A 24 6.26 21.15 -13.06
N VAL A 25 5.87 21.81 -11.97
CA VAL A 25 4.51 21.68 -11.40
C VAL A 25 3.47 22.14 -12.41
N HIS A 26 3.65 23.32 -13.02
CA HIS A 26 2.71 23.83 -14.02
C HIS A 26 2.63 22.95 -15.26
N GLN A 27 3.77 22.45 -15.76
CA GLN A 27 3.79 21.49 -16.87
C GLN A 27 3.00 20.20 -16.56
N PHE A 28 3.07 19.71 -15.32
CA PHE A 28 2.30 18.55 -14.90
C PHE A 28 0.81 18.83 -14.75
N VAL A 29 0.44 20.08 -14.43
CA VAL A 29 -0.97 20.51 -14.43
C VAL A 29 -1.49 20.59 -15.86
N ASP A 30 -0.75 21.21 -16.78
CA ASP A 30 -1.14 21.35 -18.19
C ASP A 30 -1.26 19.98 -18.89
N ALA A 31 -0.41 19.02 -18.51
CA ALA A 31 -0.46 17.65 -18.98
C ALA A 31 -1.52 16.77 -18.27
N GLY A 32 -2.26 17.31 -17.30
CA GLY A 32 -3.33 16.60 -16.57
C GLY A 32 -2.85 15.60 -15.52
N TYR A 33 -1.55 15.53 -15.22
CA TYR A 33 -0.99 14.66 -14.19
C TYR A 33 -1.25 15.17 -12.77
N LEU A 34 -1.39 16.49 -12.60
CA LEU A 34 -1.81 17.14 -11.38
C LEU A 34 -3.06 17.98 -11.64
N VAL A 35 -3.91 18.13 -10.62
CA VAL A 35 -5.14 18.91 -10.69
C VAL A 35 -5.17 19.94 -9.56
N ARG A 36 -5.81 21.08 -9.83
CA ARG A 36 -6.00 22.13 -8.82
C ARG A 36 -6.96 21.66 -7.72
N VAL A 37 -6.56 21.87 -6.48
CA VAL A 37 -7.37 21.71 -5.28
C VAL A 37 -7.78 23.10 -4.80
N PRO A 38 -9.04 23.54 -4.99
CA PRO A 38 -9.49 24.85 -4.52
C PRO A 38 -9.83 24.81 -3.02
N ALA A 39 -9.84 25.98 -2.39
CA ALA A 39 -10.59 26.15 -1.14
C ALA A 39 -12.09 26.00 -1.42
N THR A 40 -12.83 25.45 -0.46
CA THR A 40 -14.28 25.19 -0.59
C THR A 40 -14.99 25.59 0.72
N PRO A 41 -16.33 25.49 0.81
CA PRO A 41 -17.02 25.67 2.09
C PRO A 41 -16.55 24.71 3.19
N VAL A 42 -15.94 23.57 2.84
CA VAL A 42 -15.48 22.54 3.78
C VAL A 42 -13.96 22.35 3.81
N ILE A 43 -13.21 22.97 2.89
CA ILE A 43 -11.73 22.93 2.81
C ILE A 43 -11.17 24.35 2.95
N GLU A 44 -10.22 24.51 3.86
CA GLU A 44 -9.39 25.70 3.98
C GLU A 44 -7.97 25.40 3.48
N LEU A 45 -7.40 26.29 2.65
CA LEU A 45 -5.99 26.23 2.25
C LEU A 45 -5.21 27.30 3.03
N HIS A 46 -4.39 26.87 3.99
CA HIS A 46 -3.60 27.78 4.81
C HIS A 46 -2.14 27.83 4.32
N ASN A 47 -1.77 28.91 3.62
CA ASN A 47 -0.44 29.15 3.06
C ASN A 47 0.05 28.07 2.07
N VAL A 48 -0.87 27.50 1.27
CA VAL A 48 -0.53 26.49 0.26
C VAL A 48 -0.13 27.16 -1.06
N SER A 49 1.17 27.31 -1.31
CA SER A 49 1.67 27.99 -2.52
C SER A 49 1.41 27.22 -3.83
N TYR A 50 1.37 25.89 -3.77
CA TYR A 50 1.11 25.03 -4.92
C TYR A 50 -0.10 24.15 -4.63
N PRO A 51 -1.33 24.68 -4.83
CA PRO A 51 -2.56 23.98 -4.51
C PRO A 51 -2.91 22.95 -5.58
N PHE A 52 -1.97 22.05 -5.87
CA PHE A 52 -2.06 21.01 -6.88
C PHE A 52 -1.77 19.67 -6.24
N ALA A 53 -2.44 18.63 -6.70
CA ALA A 53 -2.20 17.26 -6.24
C ALA A 53 -2.57 16.27 -7.34
N ARG A 54 -2.24 14.98 -7.15
CA ARG A 54 -2.75 13.92 -8.01
C ARG A 54 -4.29 13.86 -7.94
N PRO A 55 -5.00 13.46 -9.00
CA PRO A 55 -6.47 13.37 -9.00
C PRO A 55 -7.05 12.58 -7.80
N ALA A 56 -6.49 11.42 -7.48
CA ALA A 56 -6.91 10.61 -6.34
C ALA A 56 -6.73 11.35 -4.98
N VAL A 57 -5.70 12.19 -4.84
CA VAL A 57 -5.49 13.00 -3.63
C VAL A 57 -6.55 14.08 -3.49
N LYS A 58 -6.94 14.74 -4.60
CA LYS A 58 -8.04 15.68 -4.60
C LYS A 58 -9.35 14.99 -4.18
N LEU A 59 -9.65 13.83 -4.77
CA LEU A 59 -10.84 13.05 -4.42
C LEU A 59 -10.86 12.66 -2.93
N PHE A 60 -9.72 12.19 -2.42
CA PHE A 60 -9.55 11.88 -1.00
C PHE A 60 -9.85 13.08 -0.12
N LEU A 61 -9.26 14.24 -0.43
CA LEU A 61 -9.45 15.48 0.32
C LEU A 61 -10.91 15.93 0.32
N GLU A 62 -11.59 15.90 -0.83
CA GLU A 62 -13.00 16.28 -0.94
C GLU A 62 -13.91 15.38 -0.10
N ARG A 63 -13.67 14.06 -0.13
CA ARG A 63 -14.43 13.09 0.67
C ARG A 63 -14.15 13.23 2.17
N LEU A 64 -12.88 13.34 2.55
CA LEU A 64 -12.47 13.50 3.95
C LEU A 64 -13.01 14.81 4.52
N ALA A 65 -12.86 15.93 3.81
CA ALA A 65 -13.33 17.24 4.27
C ALA A 65 -14.85 17.31 4.41
N THR A 66 -15.60 16.67 3.50
CA THR A 66 -17.06 16.60 3.59
C THR A 66 -17.50 15.84 4.85
N GLN A 67 -16.92 14.67 5.10
CA GLN A 67 -17.24 13.85 6.27
C GLN A 67 -16.78 14.53 7.57
N TYR A 68 -15.60 15.14 7.54
CA TYR A 68 -15.06 15.91 8.65
C TYR A 68 -15.99 17.07 9.01
N PHE A 69 -16.41 17.87 8.03
CA PHE A 69 -17.32 18.99 8.24
C PHE A 69 -18.68 18.51 8.79
N ALA A 70 -19.23 17.41 8.28
CA ALA A 70 -20.47 16.84 8.79
C ALA A 70 -20.36 16.37 10.26
N ALA A 71 -19.22 15.77 10.64
CA ALA A 71 -19.00 15.30 12.00
C ALA A 71 -18.63 16.43 12.99
N CYS A 72 -17.94 17.46 12.50
CA CYS A 72 -17.22 18.41 13.33
C CYS A 72 -17.83 19.82 13.31
N GLY A 73 -18.42 20.22 12.18
CA GLY A 73 -18.89 21.58 11.92
C GLY A 73 -17.77 22.58 11.58
N GLU A 74 -16.53 22.12 11.39
CA GLU A 74 -15.39 22.96 11.05
C GLU A 74 -14.73 22.54 9.73
N LYS A 75 -14.07 23.48 9.05
CA LYS A 75 -13.38 23.22 7.78
C LYS A 75 -12.14 22.38 8.02
N LEU A 76 -11.82 21.48 7.10
CA LEU A 76 -10.55 20.77 7.09
C LEU A 76 -9.45 21.70 6.57
N THR A 77 -8.47 22.04 7.41
CA THR A 77 -7.37 22.94 7.03
C THR A 77 -6.19 22.14 6.44
N VAL A 78 -5.94 22.33 5.16
CA VAL A 78 -4.77 21.82 4.44
C VAL A 78 -3.65 22.86 4.50
N THR A 79 -2.47 22.45 4.95
CA THR A 79 -1.29 23.32 5.12
C THR A 79 -0.21 23.08 4.07
N SER A 80 -0.28 21.98 3.32
CA SER A 80 0.61 21.71 2.18
C SER A 80 0.00 20.69 1.23
N LEU A 81 0.37 20.77 -0.05
CA LEU A 81 0.05 19.82 -1.12
C LEU A 81 1.33 19.52 -1.91
N THR A 82 1.30 19.56 -3.25
CA THR A 82 2.53 19.45 -4.04
C THR A 82 3.53 20.51 -3.60
N ARG A 83 4.80 20.15 -3.44
CA ARG A 83 5.87 21.12 -3.20
C ARG A 83 7.11 20.66 -3.96
N PRO A 84 7.55 21.39 -5.00
CA PRO A 84 8.71 20.99 -5.77
C PRO A 84 9.99 21.09 -4.94
N ILE A 85 11.03 20.36 -5.35
CA ILE A 85 12.30 20.23 -4.61
C ILE A 85 12.93 21.61 -4.33
N ASP A 86 12.95 22.51 -5.31
CA ASP A 86 13.46 23.89 -5.19
C ASP A 86 12.69 24.80 -4.21
N LYS A 87 11.54 24.33 -3.71
CA LYS A 87 10.71 25.05 -2.73
C LYS A 87 10.54 24.29 -1.41
N GLN A 88 11.20 23.15 -1.25
CA GLN A 88 11.20 22.43 0.03
C GLN A 88 11.89 23.27 1.12
N PRO A 89 11.42 23.22 2.38
CA PRO A 89 12.12 23.86 3.47
C PRO A 89 13.49 23.21 3.68
N ALA A 90 14.45 23.96 4.25
CA ALA A 90 15.84 23.50 4.39
C ALA A 90 15.97 22.20 5.22
N ASN A 91 15.01 21.90 6.09
CA ASN A 91 14.96 20.69 6.91
C ASN A 91 14.11 19.56 6.29
N ALA A 92 13.70 19.67 5.03
CA ALA A 92 12.96 18.61 4.37
C ALA A 92 13.80 17.35 4.21
N SER A 93 13.18 16.19 4.41
CA SER A 93 13.81 14.91 4.12
C SER A 93 13.96 14.72 2.61
N GLU A 94 15.09 14.16 2.17
CA GLU A 94 15.29 13.70 0.79
C GLU A 94 14.25 12.66 0.35
N ALA A 95 13.67 11.92 1.31
CA ALA A 95 12.62 10.95 1.05
C ALA A 95 11.23 11.59 0.84
N SER A 96 11.09 12.91 0.95
CA SER A 96 9.80 13.60 0.85
C SER A 96 9.07 13.30 -0.45
N VAL A 97 7.78 12.95 -0.34
CA VAL A 97 6.91 12.65 -1.48
C VAL A 97 6.04 13.83 -1.91
N HIS A 98 6.09 14.98 -1.25
CA HIS A 98 5.41 16.20 -1.71
C HIS A 98 5.74 16.59 -3.16
N PRO A 99 6.98 16.45 -3.66
CA PRO A 99 7.29 16.77 -5.06
C PRO A 99 6.54 15.91 -6.08
N THR A 100 5.92 14.80 -5.67
CA THR A 100 5.20 13.88 -6.57
C THR A 100 3.71 14.20 -6.71
N GLY A 101 3.19 15.04 -5.80
CA GLY A 101 1.78 15.37 -5.66
C GLY A 101 0.92 14.30 -4.99
N MET A 102 1.51 13.24 -4.42
CA MET A 102 0.78 12.19 -3.70
C MET A 102 0.54 12.48 -2.21
N ALA A 103 1.19 13.52 -1.67
CA ALA A 103 1.16 13.83 -0.24
C ALA A 103 0.52 15.19 0.06
N LEU A 104 0.00 15.30 1.28
CA LEU A 104 -0.67 16.48 1.82
C LEU A 104 -0.38 16.62 3.32
N ASP A 105 -0.40 17.86 3.81
CA ASP A 105 -0.29 18.14 5.24
C ASP A 105 -1.61 18.70 5.77
N LEU A 106 -2.09 18.17 6.89
CA LEU A 106 -3.30 18.60 7.57
C LEU A 106 -2.96 19.24 8.91
N ARG A 107 -3.60 20.37 9.21
CA ARG A 107 -3.51 20.98 10.54
C ARG A 107 -4.13 20.04 11.58
N ILE A 108 -3.48 19.91 12.74
CA ILE A 108 -4.07 19.22 13.89
C ILE A 108 -5.26 20.05 14.42
N PRO A 109 -6.49 19.48 14.47
CA PRO A 109 -7.65 20.20 14.97
C PRO A 109 -7.47 20.64 16.42
N ARG A 110 -7.93 21.86 16.75
CA ARG A 110 -7.90 22.37 18.13
C ARG A 110 -8.98 21.71 18.99
N VAL A 111 -10.14 21.46 18.38
CA VAL A 111 -11.30 20.84 19.04
C VAL A 111 -11.05 19.33 19.21
N GLY A 112 -11.15 18.83 20.45
CA GLY A 112 -10.82 17.45 20.81
C GLY A 112 -11.62 16.40 20.03
N LYS A 113 -12.95 16.54 19.97
CA LYS A 113 -13.82 15.59 19.22
C LYS A 113 -13.43 15.49 17.74
N CYS A 114 -13.06 16.62 17.14
CA CYS A 114 -12.72 16.69 15.72
C CYS A 114 -11.35 16.07 15.45
N ARG A 115 -10.39 16.31 16.36
CA ARG A 115 -9.09 15.64 16.34
C ARG A 115 -9.24 14.13 16.42
N SER A 116 -10.00 13.63 17.40
CA SER A 116 -10.24 12.20 17.57
C SER A 116 -10.92 11.57 16.35
N TRP A 117 -11.90 12.26 15.76
CA TRP A 117 -12.56 11.81 14.54
C TRP A 117 -11.56 11.72 13.37
N LEU A 118 -10.74 12.76 13.17
CA LEU A 118 -9.77 12.80 12.09
C LEU A 118 -8.69 11.71 12.26
N GLU A 119 -8.12 11.59 13.46
CA GLU A 119 -7.11 10.57 13.77
C GLU A 119 -7.69 9.16 13.57
N SER A 120 -8.89 8.90 14.07
CA SER A 120 -9.54 7.59 13.92
C SER A 120 -9.82 7.25 12.46
N THR A 121 -10.26 8.23 11.67
CA THR A 121 -10.50 8.06 10.23
C THR A 121 -9.21 7.79 9.46
N LEU A 122 -8.16 8.57 9.71
CA LEU A 122 -6.85 8.39 9.06
C LEU A 122 -6.22 7.05 9.44
N LEU A 123 -6.24 6.66 10.72
CA LEU A 123 -5.73 5.37 11.17
C LEU A 123 -6.53 4.19 10.61
N SER A 124 -7.84 4.34 10.42
CA SER A 124 -8.66 3.32 9.77
C SER A 124 -8.26 3.12 8.30
N LEU A 125 -7.99 4.20 7.56
CA LEU A 125 -7.55 4.12 6.16
C LEU A 125 -6.09 3.66 6.04
N GLU A 126 -5.24 3.98 7.00
CA GLU A 126 -3.89 3.45 7.06
C GLU A 126 -3.91 1.92 7.22
N LYS A 127 -4.79 1.40 8.10
CA LYS A 127 -4.97 -0.05 8.28
C LYS A 127 -5.44 -0.77 7.01
N THR A 128 -6.17 -0.11 6.11
CA THR A 128 -6.55 -0.69 4.81
C THR A 128 -5.43 -0.60 3.77
N GLY A 129 -4.31 0.05 4.09
CA GLY A 129 -3.15 0.16 3.21
C GLY A 129 -3.35 1.13 2.06
N VAL A 130 -4.29 2.08 2.18
CA VAL A 130 -4.55 3.08 1.12
C VAL A 130 -3.81 4.40 1.34
N LEU A 131 -3.27 4.61 2.54
CA LEU A 131 -2.42 5.74 2.89
C LEU A 131 -1.42 5.34 3.98
N ASP A 132 -0.45 6.22 4.21
CA ASP A 132 0.45 6.21 5.36
C ASP A 132 0.37 7.60 6.02
N VAL A 133 0.20 7.65 7.33
CA VAL A 133 0.03 8.90 8.08
C VAL A 133 1.06 9.02 9.21
N THR A 134 1.80 10.13 9.22
CA THR A 134 2.69 10.49 10.33
C THR A 134 2.23 11.76 11.01
N ARG A 135 2.36 11.81 12.33
CA ARG A 135 2.21 13.05 13.10
C ARG A 135 3.56 13.71 13.26
N GLU A 136 3.76 14.83 12.57
CA GLU A 136 4.96 15.64 12.68
C GLU A 136 4.92 16.51 13.93
N ARG A 137 6.10 16.78 14.52
CA ARG A 137 6.21 17.51 15.79
C ARG A 137 6.40 19.02 15.59
N TYR A 138 7.19 19.42 14.60
CA TYR A 138 7.64 20.81 14.44
C TYR A 138 7.68 21.26 12.96
N PRO A 139 6.71 22.08 12.52
CA PRO A 139 5.46 22.42 13.22
C PRO A 139 4.53 21.19 13.35
N PRO A 140 3.61 21.16 14.33
CA PRO A 140 2.72 20.02 14.50
C PRO A 140 1.64 19.95 13.42
N HIS A 141 1.65 18.88 12.63
CA HIS A 141 0.68 18.59 11.57
C HIS A 141 0.60 17.08 11.33
N TYR A 142 -0.43 16.61 10.63
CA TYR A 142 -0.45 15.28 10.06
C TYR A 142 0.11 15.34 8.65
N HIS A 143 1.17 14.60 8.39
CA HIS A 143 1.64 14.33 7.04
C HIS A 143 0.94 13.06 6.54
N VAL A 144 0.29 13.14 5.39
CA VAL A 144 -0.45 12.01 4.80
C VAL A 144 0.06 11.78 3.38
N ALA A 145 0.53 10.56 3.12
CA ALA A 145 0.88 10.10 1.79
C ALA A 145 -0.19 9.14 1.29
N LEU A 146 -0.91 9.52 0.23
CA LEU A 146 -1.95 8.68 -0.35
C LEU A 146 -1.35 7.69 -1.33
N PHE A 147 -1.60 6.40 -1.11
CA PHE A 147 -1.31 5.36 -2.08
C PHE A 147 -2.42 5.35 -3.13
N THR A 148 -2.28 6.27 -4.09
CA THR A 148 -3.30 6.59 -5.12
C THR A 148 -3.98 5.37 -5.75
N LYS A 149 -3.24 4.34 -6.18
CA LYS A 149 -3.83 3.17 -6.84
C LYS A 149 -4.64 2.28 -5.87
N PRO A 150 -4.10 1.90 -4.69
CA PRO A 150 -4.93 1.30 -3.63
C PRO A 150 -6.14 2.14 -3.24
N TYR A 151 -6.01 3.46 -3.16
CA TYR A 151 -7.12 4.34 -2.79
C TYR A 151 -8.23 4.37 -3.85
N GLU A 152 -7.88 4.45 -5.13
CA GLU A 152 -8.84 4.36 -6.23
C GLU A 152 -9.61 3.05 -6.20
N ALA A 153 -8.91 1.92 -5.98
CA ALA A 153 -9.55 0.62 -5.84
C ALA A 153 -10.43 0.51 -4.59
N TYR A 154 -10.02 1.13 -3.48
CA TYR A 154 -10.83 1.25 -2.27
C TYR A 154 -12.10 2.07 -2.49
N VAL A 155 -12.02 3.17 -3.25
CA VAL A 155 -13.21 3.96 -3.57
C VAL A 155 -14.13 3.18 -4.51
N ALA A 156 -13.60 2.52 -5.53
CA ALA A 156 -14.38 1.68 -6.45
C ALA A 156 -15.06 0.52 -5.71
N SER A 157 -14.37 -0.10 -4.76
CA SER A 157 -15.00 -1.07 -3.88
C SER A 157 -16.14 -0.42 -3.11
N MET A 158 -15.96 0.72 -2.45
CA MET A 158 -17.03 1.37 -1.68
C MET A 158 -18.25 1.88 -2.49
N THR A 159 -18.11 2.22 -3.77
CA THR A 159 -19.23 2.72 -4.60
C THR A 159 -20.02 1.61 -5.30
N GLY A 160 -19.54 0.36 -5.25
CA GLY A 160 -20.17 -0.76 -5.94
C GLY A 160 -19.90 -0.78 -7.45
N GLU A 161 -19.11 0.17 -7.96
CA GLU A 161 -18.74 0.23 -9.37
C GLU A 161 -17.51 -0.67 -9.63
N SER A 162 -17.63 -1.56 -10.62
CA SER A 162 -16.49 -2.31 -11.11
C SER A 162 -15.53 -1.40 -11.88
N SER A 163 -14.22 -1.55 -11.66
CA SER A 163 -13.17 -0.89 -12.44
C SER A 163 -12.37 -1.90 -13.26
N GLU A 164 -11.49 -1.43 -14.15
CA GLU A 164 -10.62 -2.27 -14.97
C GLU A 164 -9.14 -2.04 -14.62
N TYR A 165 -8.36 -3.12 -14.68
CA TYR A 165 -6.93 -3.10 -14.47
C TYR A 165 -6.19 -3.71 -15.66
N MET A 166 -5.35 -2.91 -16.32
CA MET A 166 -4.48 -3.39 -17.39
C MET A 166 -3.21 -4.03 -16.84
N VAL A 167 -3.04 -5.33 -17.07
CA VAL A 167 -1.83 -6.09 -16.70
C VAL A 167 -0.60 -5.50 -17.37
N ARG A 168 0.38 -5.11 -16.56
CA ARG A 168 1.65 -4.49 -16.99
C ARG A 168 2.77 -5.53 -17.00
N ARG A 169 3.87 -5.20 -17.68
CA ARG A 169 5.09 -6.02 -17.62
C ARG A 169 5.55 -6.17 -16.16
N GLY A 170 5.70 -7.41 -15.71
CA GLY A 170 6.09 -7.75 -14.34
C GLY A 170 4.93 -7.93 -13.35
N ASP A 171 3.68 -7.73 -13.77
CA ASP A 171 2.54 -8.03 -12.92
C ASP A 171 2.31 -9.55 -12.77
N SER A 172 1.92 -9.94 -11.56
CA SER A 172 1.34 -11.24 -11.20
C SER A 172 -0.04 -11.02 -10.56
N LEU A 173 -0.88 -12.07 -10.48
CA LEU A 173 -2.15 -11.99 -9.75
C LEU A 173 -1.97 -11.51 -8.31
N TYR A 174 -0.88 -11.90 -7.65
CA TYR A 174 -0.56 -11.46 -6.30
C TYR A 174 -0.33 -9.94 -6.22
N THR A 175 0.54 -9.41 -7.09
CA THR A 175 0.85 -7.97 -7.10
C THR A 175 -0.36 -7.12 -7.50
N ILE A 176 -1.23 -7.64 -8.38
CA ILE A 176 -2.46 -6.96 -8.78
C ILE A 176 -3.46 -6.99 -7.63
N ALA A 177 -3.73 -8.17 -7.06
CA ALA A 177 -4.63 -8.34 -5.93
C ALA A 177 -4.25 -7.41 -4.77
N ARG A 178 -2.97 -7.35 -4.40
CA ARG A 178 -2.47 -6.43 -3.37
C ARG A 178 -2.68 -4.96 -3.74
N ARG A 179 -2.50 -4.61 -5.01
CA ARG A 179 -2.63 -3.23 -5.51
C ARG A 179 -4.08 -2.77 -5.64
N THR A 180 -5.00 -3.69 -5.86
CA THR A 180 -6.44 -3.43 -5.99
C THR A 180 -7.21 -3.72 -4.71
N GLY A 181 -6.54 -4.17 -3.64
CA GLY A 181 -7.18 -4.54 -2.38
C GLY A 181 -8.05 -5.80 -2.46
N LEU A 182 -7.87 -6.62 -3.50
CA LEU A 182 -8.58 -7.90 -3.66
C LEU A 182 -7.73 -9.05 -3.13
N SER A 183 -8.38 -10.16 -2.77
CA SER A 183 -7.69 -11.45 -2.65
C SER A 183 -7.48 -12.09 -4.03
N ILE A 184 -6.49 -12.97 -4.17
CA ILE A 184 -6.29 -13.72 -5.41
C ILE A 184 -7.54 -14.51 -5.79
N PRO A 185 -8.23 -15.23 -4.87
CA PRO A 185 -9.49 -15.90 -5.19
C PRO A 185 -10.58 -14.96 -5.73
N GLN A 186 -10.77 -13.78 -5.12
CA GLN A 186 -11.75 -12.80 -5.60
C GLN A 186 -11.38 -12.27 -7.00
N LEU A 187 -10.11 -11.93 -7.22
CA LEU A 187 -9.63 -11.47 -8.52
C LEU A 187 -9.81 -12.54 -9.60
N LYS A 188 -9.53 -13.81 -9.28
CA LYS A 188 -9.71 -14.93 -10.20
C LYS A 188 -11.18 -15.19 -10.50
N ALA A 189 -12.03 -15.20 -9.47
CA ALA A 189 -13.47 -15.42 -9.61
C ALA A 189 -14.11 -14.34 -10.49
N ALA A 190 -13.79 -13.07 -10.26
CA ALA A 190 -14.32 -11.95 -11.03
C ALA A 190 -13.89 -11.95 -12.51
N ASN A 191 -12.82 -12.67 -12.85
CA ASN A 191 -12.23 -12.71 -14.18
C ASN A 191 -12.31 -14.10 -14.85
N GLY A 192 -13.01 -15.06 -14.23
CA GLY A 192 -13.09 -16.44 -14.74
C GLY A 192 -11.74 -17.16 -14.87
N LEU A 193 -10.72 -16.75 -14.09
CA LEU A 193 -9.37 -17.30 -14.19
C LEU A 193 -9.26 -18.63 -13.44
N ARG A 194 -8.91 -19.69 -14.16
CA ARG A 194 -8.71 -21.04 -13.59
C ARG A 194 -7.31 -21.23 -12.99
N GLY A 195 -6.34 -20.45 -13.43
CA GLY A 195 -4.95 -20.51 -12.98
C GLY A 195 -4.39 -19.12 -12.69
N ASP A 196 -3.07 -19.05 -12.46
CA ASP A 196 -2.41 -17.80 -12.06
C ASP A 196 -1.71 -17.08 -13.22
N LEU A 197 -1.78 -17.67 -14.42
CA LEU A 197 -1.22 -17.09 -15.63
C LEU A 197 -2.06 -15.89 -16.09
N ILE A 198 -1.38 -14.77 -16.28
CA ILE A 198 -1.91 -13.55 -16.87
C ILE A 198 -0.91 -13.00 -17.89
N HIS A 199 -1.40 -12.27 -18.88
CA HIS A 199 -0.58 -11.73 -19.96
C HIS A 199 -0.50 -10.21 -19.90
N THR A 200 0.67 -9.64 -20.22
CA THR A 200 0.81 -8.19 -20.37
C THR A 200 -0.16 -7.67 -21.42
N GLY A 201 -0.91 -6.61 -21.10
CA GLY A 201 -1.99 -6.10 -21.94
C GLY A 201 -3.33 -6.81 -21.75
N GLN A 202 -3.45 -7.76 -20.81
CA GLN A 202 -4.73 -8.35 -20.43
C GLN A 202 -5.51 -7.40 -19.49
N VAL A 203 -6.76 -7.09 -19.83
CA VAL A 203 -7.64 -6.29 -18.96
C VAL A 203 -8.27 -7.23 -17.93
N LEU A 204 -8.14 -6.91 -16.65
CA LEU A 204 -8.82 -7.60 -15.54
C LEU A 204 -9.92 -6.71 -14.96
N LYS A 205 -11.10 -7.27 -14.77
CA LYS A 205 -12.19 -6.69 -14.01
C LYS A 205 -11.85 -6.66 -12.53
N ILE A 206 -12.00 -5.51 -11.91
CA ILE A 206 -11.85 -5.26 -10.47
C ILE A 206 -13.26 -4.97 -9.93
N PRO A 207 -13.94 -5.98 -9.34
CA PRO A 207 -15.33 -5.83 -8.89
C PRO A 207 -15.44 -4.80 -7.75
N GLY A 208 -16.55 -4.04 -7.76
CA GLY A 208 -16.94 -3.17 -6.65
C GLY A 208 -17.52 -3.97 -5.47
N SER A 209 -17.83 -3.32 -4.34
CA SER A 209 -18.35 -3.97 -3.12
C SER A 209 -19.61 -4.79 -3.36
N GLN A 210 -20.59 -4.25 -4.09
CA GLN A 210 -21.85 -4.95 -4.36
C GLN A 210 -21.63 -6.27 -5.12
N GLU A 211 -20.68 -6.28 -6.06
CA GLU A 211 -20.35 -7.49 -6.82
C GLU A 211 -19.48 -8.45 -5.99
N LEU A 212 -18.61 -7.94 -5.11
CA LEU A 212 -17.85 -8.76 -4.17
C LEU A 212 -18.77 -9.47 -3.15
N GLU A 213 -19.83 -8.80 -2.68
CA GLU A 213 -20.85 -9.40 -1.82
C GLU A 213 -21.62 -10.52 -2.55
N GLN A 214 -21.93 -10.35 -3.83
CA GLN A 214 -22.55 -11.39 -4.65
C GLN A 214 -21.62 -12.59 -4.91
N ILE A 215 -20.33 -12.34 -5.16
CA ILE A 215 -19.32 -13.39 -5.32
C ILE A 215 -19.12 -14.16 -4.00
N ALA A 216 -19.19 -13.46 -2.86
CA ALA A 216 -19.06 -14.07 -1.54
C ALA A 216 -20.32 -14.81 -1.08
N SER A 217 -21.50 -14.41 -1.57
CA SER A 217 -22.79 -15.03 -1.23
C SER A 217 -23.20 -16.18 -2.15
N ALA A 218 -22.41 -16.49 -3.19
CA ALA A 218 -22.64 -17.66 -4.01
C ALA A 218 -22.51 -18.94 -3.15
N PRO A 219 -23.45 -19.91 -3.24
CA PRO A 219 -23.38 -21.12 -2.43
C PRO A 219 -22.09 -21.88 -2.73
N GLN A 220 -21.16 -21.81 -1.77
CA GLN A 220 -19.87 -22.46 -1.85
C GLN A 220 -20.06 -23.97 -1.68
N PRO A 221 -19.50 -24.83 -2.56
CA PRO A 221 -19.47 -26.27 -2.33
C PRO A 221 -18.92 -26.57 -0.94
N ALA A 222 -19.57 -27.49 -0.23
CA ALA A 222 -19.32 -27.80 1.18
C ALA A 222 -17.83 -27.92 1.53
N ALA A 223 -17.47 -27.29 2.65
CA ALA A 223 -16.10 -27.12 3.14
C ALA A 223 -15.35 -28.44 3.40
N GLU A 224 -14.10 -28.50 2.96
CA GLU A 224 -13.09 -29.47 3.42
C GLU A 224 -12.38 -28.95 4.70
N PRO A 225 -11.84 -29.85 5.55
CA PRO A 225 -11.53 -29.56 6.95
C PRO A 225 -10.35 -28.61 7.15
N THR A 226 -10.51 -27.72 8.12
CA THR A 226 -9.53 -26.72 8.57
C THR A 226 -8.36 -27.36 9.31
N VAL A 227 -7.13 -27.09 8.86
CA VAL A 227 -5.90 -27.28 9.65
C VAL A 227 -5.64 -26.07 10.57
N PRO A 228 -5.05 -26.26 11.78
CA PRO A 228 -4.94 -25.21 12.79
C PRO A 228 -3.95 -24.12 12.39
N THR A 229 -4.34 -22.88 12.60
CA THR A 229 -3.50 -21.69 12.41
C THR A 229 -2.54 -21.57 13.59
N LEU A 230 -1.22 -21.67 13.34
CA LEU A 230 -0.20 -21.31 14.33
C LEU A 230 0.06 -19.79 14.31
N VAL A 231 0.24 -19.27 15.52
CA VAL A 231 0.29 -17.87 15.92
C VAL A 231 1.47 -17.15 15.25
N ALA A 232 1.20 -16.03 14.57
CA ALA A 232 2.23 -15.18 13.99
C ALA A 232 2.82 -14.25 15.06
N VAL A 233 4.07 -14.51 15.46
CA VAL A 233 4.92 -13.54 16.17
C VAL A 233 5.46 -12.49 15.19
N HIS A 234 5.48 -11.23 15.65
CA HIS A 234 6.09 -10.06 14.98
C HIS A 234 7.62 -10.13 15.11
N TYR A 235 8.36 -9.82 14.04
CA TYR A 235 9.82 -9.67 14.07
C TYR A 235 10.22 -8.29 13.54
N ASP A 236 10.75 -7.45 14.43
CA ASP A 236 11.49 -6.22 14.14
C ASP A 236 12.87 -6.33 14.85
N GLU A 237 13.69 -7.31 14.45
CA GLU A 237 15.15 -7.28 14.59
C GLU A 237 15.77 -8.47 13.83
N ALA A 238 16.95 -8.28 13.23
CA ALA A 238 17.69 -9.35 12.56
C ALA A 238 18.34 -10.25 13.63
N PRO A 239 18.02 -11.56 13.69
CA PRO A 239 18.58 -12.43 14.72
C PRO A 239 20.06 -12.71 14.42
N GLU A 240 20.86 -12.61 15.47
CA GLU A 240 22.28 -12.97 15.49
C GLU A 240 22.43 -14.50 15.46
N LEU A 241 23.42 -15.00 14.70
CA LEU A 241 23.60 -16.43 14.40
C LEU A 241 23.99 -17.24 15.65
N VAL A 242 23.26 -18.33 15.94
CA VAL A 242 23.62 -19.32 16.98
C VAL A 242 24.76 -20.25 16.51
N PRO A 243 25.68 -20.68 17.40
CA PRO A 243 26.73 -21.65 17.06
C PRO A 243 26.16 -23.04 16.72
N ALA A 244 26.75 -23.66 15.71
CA ALA A 244 26.23 -24.80 14.93
C ALA A 244 26.08 -26.16 15.66
N SER A 245 26.14 -26.25 16.99
CA SER A 245 26.15 -27.56 17.67
C SER A 245 24.77 -28.10 18.05
N ASN A 246 23.68 -27.33 17.92
CA ASN A 246 22.31 -27.74 18.29
C ASN A 246 21.24 -27.32 17.25
N ALA A 247 21.62 -27.03 16.00
CA ALA A 247 20.64 -26.68 14.97
C ALA A 247 19.90 -27.94 14.49
N PRO A 248 18.55 -27.91 14.39
CA PRO A 248 17.80 -29.01 13.80
C PRO A 248 18.21 -29.24 12.35
N GLU A 249 18.17 -30.49 11.88
CA GLU A 249 18.51 -30.81 10.49
C GLU A 249 17.59 -30.07 9.50
N PRO A 250 18.12 -29.56 8.38
CA PRO A 250 17.33 -28.84 7.39
C PRO A 250 16.22 -29.72 6.80
N ILE A 251 15.01 -29.14 6.67
CA ILE A 251 13.86 -29.83 6.10
C ILE A 251 13.93 -29.72 4.57
N GLU A 252 13.74 -30.83 3.86
CA GLU A 252 13.58 -30.80 2.40
C GLU A 252 12.13 -30.48 2.01
N HIS A 253 11.96 -29.41 1.23
CA HIS A 253 10.68 -28.98 0.69
C HIS A 253 10.69 -29.09 -0.84
N GLN A 254 9.89 -30.00 -1.39
CA GLN A 254 9.69 -30.09 -2.84
C GLN A 254 8.68 -29.03 -3.30
N VAL A 255 9.15 -28.09 -4.13
CA VAL A 255 8.37 -27.00 -4.72
C VAL A 255 7.19 -27.58 -5.51
N ARG A 256 5.98 -27.23 -5.08
CA ARG A 256 4.74 -27.56 -5.77
C ARG A 256 4.38 -26.46 -6.76
N ARG A 257 3.51 -26.81 -7.70
CA ARG A 257 3.02 -25.87 -8.72
C ARG A 257 2.41 -24.63 -8.05
N GLY A 258 2.95 -23.45 -8.39
CA GLY A 258 2.46 -22.16 -7.91
C GLY A 258 3.06 -21.68 -6.58
N GLU A 259 4.06 -22.38 -6.04
CA GLU A 259 4.78 -21.91 -4.86
C GLU A 259 5.84 -20.84 -5.20
N THR A 260 6.12 -19.98 -4.22
CA THR A 260 7.11 -18.91 -4.32
C THR A 260 8.01 -18.97 -3.11
N LEU A 261 9.25 -18.48 -3.23
CA LEU A 261 10.19 -18.42 -2.11
C LEU A 261 9.59 -17.72 -0.88
N TRP A 262 8.79 -16.68 -1.09
CA TRP A 262 8.12 -15.98 0.00
C TRP A 262 7.13 -16.86 0.77
N ARG A 263 6.31 -17.64 0.05
CA ARG A 263 5.33 -18.53 0.68
C ARG A 263 6.02 -19.68 1.41
N ILE A 264 7.09 -20.21 0.83
CA ILE A 264 7.90 -21.28 1.44
C ILE A 264 8.62 -20.75 2.67
N ALA A 265 9.29 -19.60 2.58
CA ALA A 265 9.96 -18.96 3.70
C ALA A 265 9.00 -18.71 4.86
N ARG A 266 7.80 -18.19 4.58
CA ARG A 266 6.76 -17.98 5.60
C ARG A 266 6.24 -19.28 6.19
N LEU A 267 6.08 -20.33 5.38
CA LEU A 267 5.61 -21.65 5.83
C LEU A 267 6.55 -22.24 6.88
N TYR A 268 7.85 -22.06 6.70
CA TYR A 268 8.88 -22.61 7.58
C TYR A 268 9.45 -21.63 8.60
N GLY A 269 8.93 -20.40 8.66
CA GLY A 269 9.41 -19.39 9.61
C GLY A 269 10.86 -18.94 9.35
N THR A 270 11.28 -18.88 8.07
CA THR A 270 12.57 -18.33 7.64
C THR A 270 12.37 -17.09 6.74
N SER A 271 13.45 -16.53 6.20
CA SER A 271 13.39 -15.40 5.25
C SER A 271 13.67 -15.85 3.82
N VAL A 272 13.23 -15.05 2.83
CA VAL A 272 13.55 -15.30 1.41
C VAL A 272 15.06 -15.26 1.18
N SER A 273 15.76 -14.28 1.77
CA SER A 273 17.21 -14.17 1.62
C SER A 273 17.93 -15.38 2.19
N HIS A 274 17.55 -15.84 3.38
CA HIS A 274 18.15 -17.04 3.98
C HIS A 274 17.85 -18.28 3.13
N LEU A 275 16.61 -18.45 2.67
CA LEU A 275 16.22 -19.56 1.82
C LEU A 275 16.97 -19.55 0.47
N GLN A 276 17.28 -18.37 -0.07
CA GLN A 276 18.11 -18.23 -1.27
C GLN A 276 19.56 -18.58 -1.01
N GLU A 277 20.15 -18.05 0.07
CA GLU A 277 21.52 -18.32 0.47
C GLU A 277 21.73 -19.82 0.74
N GLU A 278 20.82 -20.45 1.48
CA GLU A 278 20.87 -21.88 1.82
C GLU A 278 20.76 -22.81 0.60
N ASN A 279 20.13 -22.34 -0.47
CA ASN A 279 19.87 -23.11 -1.69
C ASN A 279 20.63 -22.59 -2.93
N GLU A 280 21.61 -21.69 -2.72
CA GLU A 280 22.42 -21.05 -3.76
C GLU A 280 21.58 -20.44 -4.92
N LEU A 281 20.39 -19.93 -4.59
CA LEU A 281 19.48 -19.36 -5.58
C LEU A 281 19.90 -17.93 -5.92
N ARG A 282 20.05 -17.64 -7.22
CA ARG A 282 20.45 -16.31 -7.72
C ARG A 282 19.28 -15.35 -7.92
N ASP A 283 18.06 -15.88 -7.96
CA ASP A 283 16.83 -15.12 -8.16
C ASP A 283 15.64 -15.78 -7.43
N ASN A 284 14.43 -15.28 -7.68
CA ASN A 284 13.20 -15.77 -7.05
C ASN A 284 12.47 -16.85 -7.87
N LEU A 285 13.08 -17.34 -8.95
CA LEU A 285 12.45 -18.31 -9.84
C LEU A 285 12.59 -19.72 -9.25
N LEU A 286 11.45 -20.39 -9.10
CA LEU A 286 11.39 -21.77 -8.66
C LEU A 286 10.85 -22.68 -9.76
N GLN A 287 11.44 -23.86 -9.89
CA GLN A 287 10.94 -24.90 -10.79
C GLN A 287 10.06 -25.89 -10.02
N VAL A 288 8.94 -26.30 -10.63
CA VAL A 288 8.09 -27.34 -10.03
C VAL A 288 8.89 -28.63 -9.91
N GLY A 289 8.88 -29.23 -8.72
CA GLY A 289 9.66 -30.42 -8.40
C GLY A 289 11.07 -30.13 -7.87
N GLN A 290 11.53 -28.87 -7.90
CA GLN A 290 12.77 -28.45 -7.26
C GLN A 290 12.71 -28.73 -5.75
N VAL A 291 13.77 -29.27 -5.17
CA VAL A 291 13.86 -29.51 -3.73
C VAL A 291 14.67 -28.38 -3.09
N LEU A 292 14.10 -27.72 -2.09
CA LEU A 292 14.76 -26.70 -1.28
C LEU A 292 15.08 -27.26 0.10
N ARG A 293 16.29 -27.00 0.59
CA ARG A 293 16.68 -27.20 1.98
C ARG A 293 16.20 -25.99 2.79
N VAL A 294 15.52 -26.22 3.89
CA VAL A 294 14.93 -25.16 4.70
C VAL A 294 15.31 -25.36 6.15
N SER A 295 16.21 -24.50 6.64
CA SER A 295 16.55 -24.42 8.05
C SER A 295 15.52 -23.57 8.80
N ILE A 296 14.96 -24.13 9.86
CA ILE A 296 14.08 -23.37 10.76
C ILE A 296 14.95 -22.50 11.67
N LEU A 297 14.76 -21.18 11.59
CA LEU A 297 15.48 -20.25 12.47
C LEU A 297 14.71 -20.14 13.79
N THR A 298 15.16 -20.88 14.81
CA THR A 298 14.66 -20.67 16.17
C THR A 298 15.37 -19.47 16.77
N ALA A 299 14.61 -18.44 17.15
CA ALA A 299 15.14 -17.37 17.98
C ALA A 299 15.58 -17.96 19.34
N SER A 300 16.84 -17.75 19.73
CA SER A 300 17.28 -17.99 21.10
C SER A 300 16.67 -16.93 22.01
N ASN A 301 15.91 -17.36 23.02
CA ASN A 301 15.47 -16.49 24.11
C ASN A 301 16.69 -16.07 24.96
N PRO A 302 16.83 -14.79 25.36
CA PRO A 302 17.52 -14.49 26.62
C PRO A 302 16.73 -14.99 27.83
#